data_AF-A0A960TCD6-F1
#
_entry.id   AF-A0A960TCD6-F1
#
_cell.length_a   1.000
_cell.length_b   1.000
_cell.length_c   1.000
_cell.angle_alpha   90.00
_cell.angle_beta   90.00
_cell.angle_gamma   90.00
#
_symmetry.space_group_name_H-M   'P 1'
#
loop_
_entity.id
_entity.type
_entity.pdbx_description
1 polymer ?
#
loop_
_entity_poly.entity_id
_entity_poly.type
_entity_poly.pdbx_seq_one_letter_code
_entity_poly.pdbx_strand_id
1 'polypeptide(L)'
;MNSARVRQNRNPGNRALQIGGILIVLIQVMLLLWLLVGPAQAIGPDQLNLVEKEIRQKNRDSGFADIEIDNLHGRITRNLATVAALGKTAPYPKSAEVLTSQDARTEFISALDSSGKRFFRIRLRHGLSFSTDIFPNVYLYEAHAFLYPKNPDKIEEGLDRLIVQFYRINYSGIEHTREIRRIEHPNPIDLAQALNKPPGADVDLLNNSEIVLSYYSYPASQKPDYVGWDGIPLPDLKVEPAEQIQLNAQADPQQKPIPYEKQFRIIQAYKKVLRAVDRRMAEAAAEAELDRNIRINDMIDFSTSGM
;
A
#
# COMPACT_ATOMS: atom_id res chain seq x y z
N MET A 1 -61.37 44.64 -87.12
CA MET A 1 -60.51 43.84 -86.21
C MET A 1 -59.06 44.12 -86.54
N ASN A 2 -58.36 44.82 -85.65
CA ASN A 2 -56.91 44.74 -85.44
C ASN A 2 -56.53 45.72 -84.32
N SER A 3 -56.06 45.22 -83.20
CA SER A 3 -55.36 46.02 -82.20
C SER A 3 -54.27 45.15 -81.58
N ALA A 4 -53.04 45.64 -81.73
CA ALA A 4 -51.80 44.93 -81.51
C ALA A 4 -51.38 44.91 -80.03
N ARG A 5 -50.56 43.90 -79.72
CA ARG A 5 -49.88 43.64 -78.45
C ARG A 5 -48.84 44.72 -78.10
N VAL A 6 -48.72 45.01 -76.80
CA VAL A 6 -47.53 45.64 -76.21
C VAL A 6 -46.78 44.58 -75.38
N ARG A 7 -45.50 44.38 -75.70
CA ARG A 7 -44.52 43.57 -74.97
C ARG A 7 -44.02 44.35 -73.74
N GLN A 8 -43.97 43.70 -72.57
CA GLN A 8 -43.14 44.16 -71.46
C GLN A 8 -41.81 43.37 -71.42
N ASN A 9 -40.74 44.15 -71.41
CA ASN A 9 -39.34 43.77 -71.40
C ASN A 9 -38.93 43.39 -69.96
N ARG A 10 -38.54 42.13 -69.69
CA ARG A 10 -37.98 41.72 -68.38
C ARG A 10 -36.46 41.64 -68.47
N ASN A 11 -35.81 42.49 -67.69
CA ASN A 11 -34.35 42.61 -67.58
C ASN A 11 -33.71 41.33 -66.99
N PRO A 12 -32.68 40.75 -67.63
CA PRO A 12 -31.97 39.56 -67.14
C PRO A 12 -30.92 39.83 -66.04
N GLY A 13 -30.64 41.10 -65.69
CA GLY A 13 -29.54 41.48 -64.79
C GLY A 13 -29.68 41.11 -63.31
N ASN A 14 -30.90 40.87 -62.80
CA ASN A 14 -31.11 40.63 -61.37
C ASN A 14 -30.95 39.17 -60.91
N ARG A 15 -30.90 38.20 -61.83
CA ARG A 15 -30.78 36.78 -61.45
C ARG A 15 -29.34 36.35 -61.15
N ALA A 16 -28.35 36.97 -61.79
CA ALA A 16 -26.94 36.62 -61.57
C ALA A 16 -26.44 37.07 -60.18
N LEU A 17 -26.87 38.25 -59.71
CA LEU A 17 -26.51 38.78 -58.39
C LEU A 17 -27.15 38.01 -57.22
N GLN A 18 -28.37 37.51 -57.39
CA GLN A 18 -29.03 36.70 -56.36
C GLN A 18 -28.41 35.31 -56.19
N ILE A 19 -27.94 34.69 -57.28
CA ILE A 19 -27.30 33.36 -57.22
C ILE A 19 -25.91 33.46 -56.58
N GLY A 20 -25.14 34.52 -56.88
CA GLY A 20 -23.83 34.75 -56.27
C GLY A 20 -23.90 35.00 -54.75
N GLY A 21 -24.90 35.76 -54.28
CA GLY A 21 -25.09 36.04 -52.86
C GLY A 21 -25.44 34.80 -52.04
N ILE A 22 -26.28 33.90 -52.57
CA ILE A 22 -26.67 32.66 -51.89
C ILE A 22 -25.48 31.70 -51.76
N LEU A 23 -24.61 31.65 -52.76
CA LEU A 23 -23.41 30.79 -52.73
C LEU A 23 -22.42 31.24 -51.64
N ILE A 24 -22.22 32.55 -51.47
CA ILE A 24 -21.31 33.11 -50.47
C ILE A 24 -21.83 32.83 -49.05
N VAL A 25 -23.14 32.97 -48.82
CA VAL A 25 -23.75 32.68 -47.51
C VAL A 25 -23.65 31.19 -47.19
N LEU A 26 -23.86 30.29 -48.16
CA LEU A 26 -23.69 28.84 -47.97
C LEU A 26 -22.25 28.47 -47.62
N ILE A 27 -21.26 29.08 -48.28
CA ILE A 27 -19.84 28.85 -47.98
C ILE A 27 -19.49 29.35 -46.57
N GLN A 28 -19.98 30.53 -46.16
CA GLN A 28 -19.76 31.05 -44.81
C GLN A 28 -20.44 30.20 -43.73
N VAL A 29 -21.66 29.71 -43.98
CA VAL A 29 -22.35 28.80 -43.05
C VAL A 29 -21.61 27.46 -42.96
N MET A 30 -21.09 26.92 -44.06
CA MET A 30 -20.26 25.70 -44.04
C MET A 30 -18.96 25.91 -43.26
N LEU A 31 -18.28 27.05 -43.43
CA LEU A 31 -17.05 27.37 -42.69
C LEU A 31 -17.29 27.56 -41.20
N LEU A 32 -18.40 28.22 -40.83
CA LEU A 32 -18.84 28.36 -39.44
C LEU A 32 -19.25 27.02 -38.81
N LEU A 33 -19.93 26.15 -39.56
CA LEU A 33 -20.20 24.76 -39.13
C LEU A 33 -18.91 23.97 -38.96
N TRP A 34 -17.93 24.13 -39.85
CA TRP A 34 -16.64 23.45 -39.78
C TRP A 34 -15.81 23.91 -38.58
N LEU A 35 -15.90 25.18 -38.19
CA LEU A 35 -15.29 25.74 -36.97
C LEU A 35 -16.01 25.31 -35.68
N LEU A 36 -17.33 25.15 -35.71
CA LEU A 36 -18.13 24.63 -34.58
C LEU A 36 -17.94 23.11 -34.36
N VAL A 37 -17.50 22.38 -35.38
CA VAL A 37 -17.07 20.96 -35.31
C VAL A 37 -15.54 20.86 -35.42
N GLY A 38 -14.80 21.91 -35.03
CA GLY A 38 -13.36 21.82 -34.80
C GLY A 38 -13.08 20.69 -33.81
N PRO A 39 -11.93 19.99 -33.92
CA PRO A 39 -11.73 18.71 -33.26
C PRO A 39 -11.79 18.95 -31.76
N ALA A 40 -12.90 18.52 -31.14
CA ALA A 40 -12.81 17.95 -29.81
C ALA A 40 -11.64 16.97 -29.92
N GLN A 41 -10.52 17.28 -29.28
CA GLN A 41 -9.34 16.44 -29.28
C GLN A 41 -9.78 15.09 -28.72
N ALA A 42 -10.18 14.21 -29.62
CA ALA A 42 -10.29 12.81 -29.37
C ALA A 42 -8.85 12.40 -29.06
N ILE A 43 -8.53 12.35 -27.77
CA ILE A 43 -7.34 11.68 -27.28
C ILE A 43 -7.42 10.28 -27.88
N GLY A 44 -6.67 10.07 -28.97
CA GLY A 44 -6.71 8.83 -29.69
C GLY A 44 -6.22 7.70 -28.78
N PRO A 45 -6.60 6.43 -29.06
CA PRO A 45 -6.15 5.28 -28.28
C PRO A 45 -4.61 5.22 -28.16
N ASP A 46 -3.87 5.75 -29.12
CA ASP A 46 -2.40 5.82 -29.11
C ASP A 46 -1.83 6.83 -28.10
N GLN A 47 -2.51 7.97 -27.87
CA GLN A 47 -2.10 8.97 -26.87
C GLN A 47 -2.42 8.52 -25.44
N LEU A 48 -3.56 7.85 -25.23
CA LEU A 48 -3.86 7.18 -23.96
C LEU A 48 -2.79 6.16 -23.60
N ASN A 49 -2.32 5.37 -24.58
CA ASN A 49 -1.28 4.37 -24.37
C ASN A 49 0.09 5.00 -24.06
N LEU A 50 0.41 6.17 -24.65
CA LEU A 50 1.61 6.95 -24.33
C LEU A 50 1.58 7.52 -22.90
N VAL A 51 0.46 8.14 -22.50
CA VAL A 51 0.29 8.68 -21.14
C VAL A 51 0.34 7.56 -20.10
N GLU A 52 -0.32 6.43 -20.35
CA GLU A 52 -0.23 5.26 -19.47
C GLU A 52 1.21 4.75 -19.34
N LYS A 53 1.94 4.66 -20.46
CA LYS A 53 3.34 4.23 -20.44
C LYS A 53 4.22 5.19 -19.67
N GLU A 54 4.00 6.50 -19.82
CA GLU A 54 4.73 7.54 -19.08
C GLU A 54 4.44 7.46 -17.57
N ILE A 55 3.17 7.28 -17.18
CA ILE A 55 2.79 7.09 -15.77
C ILE A 55 3.45 5.83 -15.19
N ARG A 56 3.44 4.71 -15.93
CA ARG A 56 4.09 3.46 -15.49
C ARG A 56 5.58 3.63 -15.29
N GLN A 57 6.24 4.33 -16.20
CA GLN A 57 7.67 4.60 -16.13
C GLN A 57 7.98 5.53 -14.95
N LYS A 58 7.24 6.65 -14.81
CA LYS A 58 7.37 7.58 -13.68
C LYS A 58 7.21 6.87 -12.34
N ASN A 59 6.26 5.96 -12.21
CA ASN A 59 6.06 5.19 -10.98
C ASN A 59 7.21 4.22 -10.70
N ARG A 60 7.84 3.64 -11.73
CA ARG A 60 9.02 2.80 -11.54
C ARG A 60 10.26 3.61 -11.19
N ASP A 61 10.44 4.75 -11.83
CA ASP A 61 11.57 5.65 -11.63
C ASP A 61 11.52 6.31 -10.25
N SER A 62 10.33 6.67 -9.77
CA SER A 62 10.10 7.11 -8.39
C SER A 62 10.14 5.96 -7.38
N GLY A 63 10.26 4.73 -7.85
CA GLY A 63 10.29 3.54 -7.03
C GLY A 63 9.00 3.28 -6.26
N PHE A 64 7.85 3.61 -6.86
CA PHE A 64 6.52 3.52 -6.27
C PHE A 64 6.38 4.36 -4.99
N ALA A 65 6.99 5.54 -4.99
CA ALA A 65 6.77 6.58 -3.99
C ALA A 65 5.26 6.90 -3.84
N ASP A 66 4.77 6.86 -2.60
CA ASP A 66 3.35 7.04 -2.29
C ASP A 66 3.21 7.69 -0.91
N ILE A 67 2.61 8.89 -0.88
CA ILE A 67 2.43 9.68 0.35
C ILE A 67 1.65 8.96 1.44
N GLU A 68 0.75 8.05 1.07
CA GLU A 68 -0.02 7.30 2.05
C GLU A 68 0.85 6.27 2.77
N ILE A 69 1.77 5.64 2.05
CA ILE A 69 2.72 4.67 2.63
C ILE A 69 3.60 5.37 3.68
N ASP A 70 4.19 6.51 3.33
CA ASP A 70 5.03 7.30 4.24
C ASP A 70 4.26 7.73 5.49
N ASN A 71 3.05 8.29 5.31
CA ASN A 71 2.19 8.68 6.43
C ASN A 71 1.81 7.49 7.33
N LEU A 72 1.59 6.31 6.74
CA LEU A 72 1.32 5.07 7.48
C LEU A 72 2.56 4.67 8.30
N HIS A 73 3.77 4.72 7.73
CA HIS A 73 5.00 4.44 8.47
C HIS A 73 5.19 5.40 9.65
N GLY A 74 4.93 6.69 9.46
CA GLY A 74 5.03 7.69 10.53
C GLY A 74 4.03 7.48 11.64
N ARG A 75 2.77 7.15 11.33
CA ARG A 75 1.76 6.83 12.35
C ARG A 75 2.07 5.54 13.09
N ILE A 76 2.48 4.48 12.38
CA ILE A 76 2.90 3.21 13.00
C ILE A 76 4.05 3.44 13.97
N THR A 77 5.07 4.21 13.57
CA THR A 77 6.23 4.55 14.41
C THR A 77 5.81 5.31 15.66
N ARG A 78 4.98 6.34 15.53
CA ARG A 78 4.48 7.12 16.68
C ARG A 78 3.67 6.26 17.65
N ASN A 79 2.72 5.48 17.13
CA ASN A 79 1.92 4.58 17.96
C ASN A 79 2.81 3.52 18.65
N LEU A 80 3.84 3.03 17.97
CA LEU A 80 4.82 2.11 18.56
C LEU A 80 5.57 2.74 19.72
N ALA A 81 6.04 3.98 19.56
CA ALA A 81 6.70 4.72 20.62
C ALA A 81 5.77 4.90 21.84
N THR A 82 4.50 5.26 21.62
CA THR A 82 3.50 5.36 22.69
C THR A 82 3.29 4.04 23.42
N VAL A 83 3.06 2.94 22.69
CA VAL A 83 2.81 1.62 23.31
C VAL A 83 4.03 1.15 24.12
N ALA A 84 5.24 1.35 23.58
CA ALA A 84 6.48 1.00 24.26
C ALA A 84 6.71 1.85 25.52
N ALA A 85 6.51 3.17 25.44
CA ALA A 85 6.66 4.09 26.57
C ALA A 85 5.68 3.80 27.71
N LEU A 86 4.47 3.36 27.38
CA LEU A 86 3.42 3.02 28.36
C LEU A 86 3.53 1.59 28.91
N GLY A 87 4.55 0.83 28.48
CA GLY A 87 4.89 -0.48 29.06
C GLY A 87 3.86 -1.58 28.79
N LYS A 88 3.01 -1.44 27.75
CA LYS A 88 2.00 -2.45 27.38
C LYS A 88 2.61 -3.68 26.68
N THR A 89 3.91 -3.69 26.48
CA THR A 89 4.64 -4.80 25.87
C THR A 89 4.79 -5.95 26.85
N ALA A 90 4.26 -7.11 26.52
CA ALA A 90 4.62 -8.33 27.23
C ALA A 90 6.01 -8.82 26.77
N PRO A 91 6.84 -9.41 27.64
CA PRO A 91 8.01 -10.14 27.21
C PRO A 91 7.61 -11.39 26.41
N TYR A 92 8.52 -11.87 25.57
CA TYR A 92 8.28 -13.11 24.82
C TYR A 92 8.01 -14.29 25.77
N PRO A 93 6.96 -15.09 25.52
CA PRO A 93 6.64 -16.24 26.35
C PRO A 93 7.79 -17.26 26.33
N LYS A 94 8.11 -17.83 27.50
CA LYS A 94 9.22 -18.79 27.67
C LYS A 94 8.76 -20.19 28.11
N SER A 95 7.45 -20.47 28.14
CA SER A 95 6.91 -21.74 28.64
C SER A 95 5.94 -22.39 27.65
N ALA A 96 5.84 -23.72 27.73
CA ALA A 96 4.91 -24.52 26.93
C ALA A 96 3.42 -24.28 27.29
N GLU A 97 3.13 -23.68 28.45
CA GLU A 97 1.77 -23.32 28.90
C GLU A 97 1.07 -22.34 27.94
N VAL A 98 1.85 -21.62 27.12
CA VAL A 98 1.36 -20.68 26.11
C VAL A 98 0.68 -21.38 24.94
N LEU A 99 0.98 -22.65 24.70
CA LEU A 99 0.28 -23.44 23.69
C LEU A 99 -1.14 -23.81 24.11
N THR A 100 -1.38 -23.91 25.42
CA THR A 100 -2.66 -24.35 26.01
C THR A 100 -3.57 -23.21 26.47
N SER A 101 -3.03 -22.02 26.73
CA SER A 101 -3.80 -20.83 27.13
C SER A 101 -3.93 -19.84 25.96
N GLN A 102 -5.16 -19.51 25.56
CA GLN A 102 -5.41 -18.46 24.57
C GLN A 102 -5.00 -17.07 25.09
N ASP A 103 -5.13 -16.83 26.39
CA ASP A 103 -4.78 -15.56 27.04
C ASP A 103 -3.26 -15.32 27.04
N ALA A 104 -2.47 -16.40 27.01
CA ALA A 104 -1.01 -16.33 26.94
C ALA A 104 -0.48 -15.92 25.55
N ARG A 105 -1.32 -15.96 24.49
CA ARG A 105 -0.98 -15.47 23.15
C ARG A 105 -1.19 -13.95 23.09
N THR A 106 -0.30 -13.24 23.76
CA THR A 106 -0.32 -11.78 23.85
C THR A 106 -0.34 -11.12 22.47
N GLU A 107 -1.25 -10.16 22.28
CA GLU A 107 -1.43 -9.45 21.01
C GLU A 107 -0.20 -8.58 20.66
N PHE A 108 0.54 -8.13 21.68
CA PHE A 108 1.72 -7.28 21.54
C PHE A 108 2.90 -7.77 22.39
N ILE A 109 4.05 -8.03 21.75
CA ILE A 109 5.25 -8.57 22.41
C ILE A 109 6.48 -7.76 22.07
N SER A 110 7.39 -7.60 23.04
CA SER A 110 8.78 -7.16 22.81
C SER A 110 9.75 -8.32 23.05
N ALA A 111 10.66 -8.53 22.11
CA ALA A 111 11.65 -9.61 22.16
C ALA A 111 12.95 -9.23 21.43
N LEU A 112 13.97 -10.06 21.58
CA LEU A 112 15.20 -9.99 20.78
C LEU A 112 15.18 -11.08 19.72
N ASP A 113 15.65 -10.77 18.52
CA ASP A 113 15.92 -11.76 17.50
C ASP A 113 17.25 -12.50 17.76
N SER A 114 17.59 -13.43 16.87
CA SER A 114 18.84 -14.20 16.93
C SER A 114 20.11 -13.35 16.85
N SER A 115 20.03 -12.16 16.27
CA SER A 115 21.12 -11.19 16.16
C SER A 115 21.18 -10.22 17.34
N GLY A 116 20.29 -10.38 18.32
CA GLY A 116 20.19 -9.48 19.49
C GLY A 116 19.48 -8.17 19.18
N LYS A 117 18.89 -7.98 17.99
CA LYS A 117 18.09 -6.79 17.68
C LYS A 117 16.71 -6.92 18.30
N ARG A 118 16.25 -5.83 18.94
CA ARG A 118 14.90 -5.77 19.51
C ARG A 118 13.86 -5.64 18.41
N PHE A 119 12.80 -6.43 18.52
CA PHE A 119 11.60 -6.30 17.70
C PHE A 119 10.35 -6.24 18.54
N PHE A 120 9.31 -5.63 17.96
CA PHE A 120 7.95 -5.66 18.49
C PHE A 120 7.06 -6.46 17.56
N ARG A 121 6.32 -7.41 18.10
CA ARG A 121 5.39 -8.23 17.32
C ARG A 121 3.96 -7.84 17.64
N ILE A 122 3.17 -7.65 16.58
CA ILE A 122 1.73 -7.42 16.66
C ILE A 122 1.00 -8.53 15.92
N ARG A 123 -0.03 -9.09 16.56
CA ARG A 123 -0.95 -10.00 15.88
C ARG A 123 -1.95 -9.23 15.01
N LEU A 124 -1.99 -9.55 13.73
CA LEU A 124 -3.00 -9.08 12.80
C LEU A 124 -4.10 -10.14 12.72
N ARG A 125 -5.32 -9.79 13.12
CA ARG A 125 -6.40 -10.78 13.29
C ARG A 125 -6.67 -11.66 12.06
N HIS A 126 -6.40 -11.20 10.81
CA HIS A 126 -6.41 -12.03 9.60
C HIS A 126 -5.54 -11.44 8.48
N GLY A 127 -4.85 -12.30 7.72
CA GLY A 127 -3.95 -11.94 6.62
C GLY A 127 -4.56 -12.02 5.22
N LEU A 128 -3.99 -11.26 4.26
CA LEU A 128 -4.28 -11.38 2.83
C LEU A 128 -3.11 -12.09 2.14
N SER A 129 -3.42 -12.95 1.18
CA SER A 129 -2.43 -13.74 0.44
C SER A 129 -2.21 -13.22 -0.98
N PHE A 130 -0.97 -13.26 -1.44
CA PHE A 130 -0.57 -12.99 -2.82
C PHE A 130 0.00 -14.27 -3.43
N SER A 131 -0.54 -14.68 -4.57
CA SER A 131 -0.03 -15.78 -5.40
C SER A 131 0.32 -15.21 -6.77
N THR A 132 1.45 -15.62 -7.34
CA THR A 132 1.93 -15.19 -8.65
C THR A 132 1.27 -15.92 -9.81
N ASP A 133 0.71 -17.11 -9.58
CA ASP A 133 0.44 -18.08 -10.66
C ASP A 133 -0.97 -18.70 -10.66
N ILE A 134 -1.72 -18.68 -9.56
CA ILE A 134 -3.04 -19.34 -9.49
C ILE A 134 -3.97 -18.50 -8.59
N PHE A 135 -5.07 -18.00 -9.16
CA PHE A 135 -6.28 -17.31 -8.62
C PHE A 135 -6.35 -16.83 -7.14
N PRO A 136 -7.02 -15.69 -6.86
CA PRO A 136 -7.17 -15.15 -5.50
C PRO A 136 -8.14 -16.00 -4.67
N ASN A 137 -7.64 -17.04 -4.00
CA ASN A 137 -8.39 -17.73 -2.97
C ASN A 137 -8.18 -17.04 -1.62
N VAL A 138 -9.28 -16.59 -1.01
CA VAL A 138 -9.28 -16.01 0.34
C VAL A 138 -9.14 -17.15 1.33
N TYR A 139 -7.96 -17.29 1.95
CA TYR A 139 -7.75 -18.22 3.05
C TYR A 139 -7.49 -17.46 4.35
N LEU A 140 -7.83 -18.08 5.48
CA LEU A 140 -7.50 -17.58 6.82
C LEU A 140 -6.01 -17.82 7.07
N TYR A 141 -5.20 -16.75 6.96
CA TYR A 141 -3.81 -16.74 7.41
C TYR A 141 -3.74 -16.10 8.79
N GLU A 142 -2.97 -16.71 9.69
CA GLU A 142 -2.49 -15.98 10.86
C GLU A 142 -1.44 -14.99 10.38
N ALA A 143 -1.68 -13.71 10.64
CA ALA A 143 -0.83 -12.64 10.19
C ALA A 143 -0.17 -11.94 11.38
N HIS A 144 1.11 -11.65 11.26
CA HIS A 144 1.88 -10.96 12.28
C HIS A 144 2.74 -9.89 11.63
N ALA A 145 2.82 -8.73 12.27
CA ALA A 145 3.78 -7.70 11.91
C ALA A 145 4.91 -7.68 12.94
N PHE A 146 6.14 -7.61 12.47
CA PHE A 146 7.34 -7.41 13.27
C PHE A 146 7.94 -6.05 12.92
N LEU A 147 8.00 -5.18 13.91
CA LEU A 147 8.52 -3.82 13.80
C LEU A 147 9.89 -3.76 14.46
N TYR A 148 10.90 -3.35 13.69
CA TYR A 148 12.26 -3.14 14.19
C TYR A 148 12.51 -1.64 14.27
N PRO A 149 12.56 -1.04 15.47
CA PRO A 149 12.98 0.35 15.61
C PRO A 149 14.45 0.50 15.20
N LYS A 150 14.83 1.67 14.66
CA LYS A 150 16.25 2.01 14.44
C LYS A 150 17.01 2.03 15.74
N ASN A 151 16.39 2.64 16.75
CA ASN A 151 16.92 2.72 18.09
C ASN A 151 15.85 2.27 19.10
N PRO A 152 16.07 1.16 19.82
CA PRO A 152 15.14 0.69 20.86
C PRO A 152 14.82 1.71 21.95
N ASP A 153 15.75 2.63 22.24
CA ASP A 153 15.59 3.66 23.27
C ASP A 153 14.93 4.94 22.75
N LYS A 154 14.91 5.12 21.41
CA LYS A 154 14.36 6.29 20.71
C LYS A 154 13.58 5.85 19.47
N ILE A 155 12.43 5.24 19.71
CA ILE A 155 11.60 4.63 18.67
C ILE A 155 11.09 5.67 17.67
N GLU A 156 10.90 6.92 18.12
CA GLU A 156 10.49 8.06 17.31
C GLU A 156 11.45 8.38 16.14
N GLU A 157 12.70 7.89 16.17
CA GLU A 157 13.66 8.03 15.07
C GLU A 157 13.31 7.18 13.83
N GLY A 158 12.30 6.31 13.93
CA GLY A 158 11.79 5.50 12.82
C GLY A 158 12.11 4.02 12.94
N LEU A 159 11.72 3.28 11.90
CA LEU A 159 11.93 1.84 11.81
C LEU A 159 13.16 1.53 10.94
N ASP A 160 13.98 0.59 11.40
CA ASP A 160 15.05 -0.05 10.61
C ASP A 160 14.42 -0.98 9.57
N ARG A 161 13.37 -1.68 9.97
CA ARG A 161 12.71 -2.70 9.16
C ARG A 161 11.28 -2.97 9.62
N LEU A 162 10.40 -3.25 8.66
CA LEU A 162 9.06 -3.76 8.91
C LEU A 162 8.87 -5.08 8.16
N ILE A 163 8.48 -6.13 8.88
CA ILE A 163 8.19 -7.44 8.31
C ILE A 163 6.73 -7.77 8.57
N VAL A 164 5.95 -8.07 7.54
CA VAL A 164 4.64 -8.68 7.70
C VAL A 164 4.68 -10.11 7.21
N GLN A 165 4.30 -11.02 8.10
CA GLN A 165 4.35 -12.44 7.87
C GLN A 165 2.95 -13.04 7.92
N PHE A 166 2.65 -13.86 6.93
CA PHE A 166 1.41 -14.62 6.78
C PHE A 166 1.77 -16.09 6.85
N TYR A 167 1.19 -16.80 7.81
CA TYR A 167 1.48 -18.21 8.04
C TYR A 167 0.21 -19.05 7.95
N ARG A 168 0.35 -20.24 7.36
CA ARG A 168 -0.71 -21.23 7.21
C ARG A 168 -0.14 -22.64 7.23
N ILE A 169 -0.97 -23.58 7.70
CA ILE A 169 -0.77 -25.01 7.51
C ILE A 169 -1.82 -25.50 6.49
N ASN A 170 -1.36 -26.08 5.40
CA ASN A 170 -2.17 -26.72 4.37
C ASN A 170 -2.23 -28.22 4.62
N TYR A 171 -3.35 -28.84 4.28
CA TYR A 171 -3.52 -30.29 4.28
C TYR A 171 -3.88 -30.76 2.87
N SER A 172 -3.11 -31.68 2.31
CA SER A 172 -3.31 -32.24 0.96
C SER A 172 -3.96 -33.63 0.99
N GLY A 173 -4.59 -34.03 2.10
CA GLY A 173 -5.21 -35.35 2.25
C GLY A 173 -4.27 -36.44 2.76
N ILE A 174 -2.96 -36.31 2.52
CA ILE A 174 -1.93 -37.26 2.98
C ILE A 174 -0.85 -36.54 3.79
N GLU A 175 -0.54 -35.29 3.43
CA GLU A 175 0.53 -34.52 4.06
C GLU A 175 0.03 -33.15 4.51
N HIS A 176 0.72 -32.61 5.51
CA HIS A 176 0.55 -31.23 5.94
C HIS A 176 1.74 -30.42 5.45
N THR A 177 1.51 -29.23 4.90
CA THR A 177 2.56 -28.32 4.40
C THR A 177 2.45 -26.99 5.12
N ARG A 178 3.56 -26.50 5.68
CA ARG A 178 3.65 -25.15 6.25
C ARG A 178 4.04 -24.17 5.16
N GLU A 179 3.23 -23.15 5.00
CA GLU A 179 3.49 -22.05 4.09
C GLU A 179 3.68 -20.75 4.87
N ILE A 180 4.76 -20.04 4.58
CA ILE A 180 5.04 -18.71 5.11
C ILE A 180 5.21 -17.76 3.94
N ARG A 181 4.48 -16.65 3.95
CA ARG A 181 4.65 -15.54 3.01
C ARG A 181 5.05 -14.31 3.79
N ARG A 182 6.02 -13.57 3.26
CA ARG A 182 6.57 -12.39 3.91
C ARG A 182 6.56 -11.20 2.95
N ILE A 183 6.21 -10.04 3.48
CA ILE A 183 6.51 -8.75 2.88
C ILE A 183 7.47 -8.05 3.84
N GLU A 184 8.66 -7.72 3.36
CA GLU A 184 9.70 -7.03 4.11
C GLU A 184 9.94 -5.67 3.44
N HIS A 185 9.78 -4.61 4.21
CA HIS A 185 10.13 -3.26 3.79
C HIS A 185 11.41 -2.85 4.54
N PRO A 186 12.53 -2.68 3.82
CA PRO A 186 13.76 -2.18 4.41
C PRO A 186 13.66 -0.68 4.61
N ASN A 187 13.99 -0.21 5.82
CA ASN A 187 14.02 1.21 6.19
C ASN A 187 12.70 1.97 5.93
N PRO A 188 11.57 1.58 6.57
CA PRO A 188 10.32 2.33 6.46
C PRO A 188 10.42 3.64 7.25
N ILE A 189 10.48 4.77 6.53
CA ILE A 189 10.58 6.12 7.10
C ILE A 189 9.42 6.97 6.57
N ASP A 190 8.86 7.84 7.42
CA ASP A 190 8.01 8.94 6.98
C ASP A 190 8.87 10.12 6.48
N LEU A 191 9.12 10.18 5.17
CA LEU A 191 9.80 11.32 4.54
C LEU A 191 8.83 12.45 4.17
N ALA A 192 7.56 12.10 3.95
CA ALA A 192 6.50 13.03 3.56
C ALA A 192 6.21 14.06 4.66
N GLN A 193 6.16 13.63 5.93
CA GLN A 193 5.84 14.48 7.08
C GLN A 193 6.98 14.54 8.11
N ALA A 194 8.23 14.35 7.69
CA ALA A 194 9.38 14.48 8.57
C ALA A 194 9.21 15.74 9.46
N LEU A 195 9.19 15.54 10.79
CA LEU A 195 8.72 16.46 11.83
C LEU A 195 9.29 17.89 11.77
N ASN A 196 10.29 18.13 10.93
CA ASN A 196 11.05 19.37 10.79
C ASN A 196 10.84 20.08 9.44
N LYS A 197 9.92 19.63 8.57
CA LYS A 197 9.66 20.30 7.30
C LYS A 197 8.82 21.57 7.51
N PRO A 198 9.27 22.75 7.01
CA PRO A 198 8.49 23.97 7.12
C PRO A 198 7.21 23.88 6.25
N PRO A 199 6.13 24.61 6.63
CA PRO A 199 4.93 24.68 5.81
C PRO A 199 5.25 25.16 4.37
N GLY A 200 4.86 24.37 3.37
CA GLY A 200 5.11 24.66 1.95
C GLY A 200 6.42 24.09 1.38
N ALA A 201 7.18 23.31 2.15
CA ALA A 201 8.33 22.56 1.64
C ALA A 201 7.92 21.45 0.65
N ASP A 202 8.85 21.10 -0.25
CA ASP A 202 8.64 20.00 -1.20
C ASP A 202 8.44 18.66 -0.48
N VAL A 203 7.48 17.89 -0.99
CA VAL A 203 7.14 16.57 -0.47
C VAL A 203 8.06 15.53 -1.10
N ASP A 204 9.13 15.20 -0.37
CA ASP A 204 9.92 14.01 -0.66
C ASP A 204 9.14 12.77 -0.23
N LEU A 205 9.19 11.74 -1.07
CA LEU A 205 8.52 10.47 -0.84
C LEU A 205 9.53 9.33 -0.84
N LEU A 206 9.28 8.33 0.00
CA LEU A 206 10.14 7.15 0.10
C LEU A 206 10.11 6.29 -1.17
N ASN A 207 11.29 5.87 -1.63
CA ASN A 207 11.42 4.85 -2.66
C ASN A 207 11.09 3.47 -2.05
N ASN A 208 10.05 2.83 -2.57
CA ASN A 208 9.54 1.54 -2.12
C ASN A 208 10.02 0.35 -2.98
N SER A 209 10.97 0.56 -3.91
CA SER A 209 11.50 -0.47 -4.83
C SER A 209 12.16 -1.65 -4.14
N GLU A 210 12.67 -1.42 -2.93
CA GLU A 210 13.40 -2.41 -2.13
C GLU A 210 12.48 -3.33 -1.32
N ILE A 211 11.16 -3.19 -1.42
CA ILE A 211 10.23 -4.14 -0.80
C ILE A 211 10.52 -5.55 -1.32
N VAL A 212 10.80 -6.46 -0.41
CA VAL A 212 11.07 -7.87 -0.69
C VAL A 212 9.87 -8.72 -0.33
N LEU A 213 9.48 -9.59 -1.25
CA LEU A 213 8.49 -10.64 -1.03
C LEU A 213 9.23 -11.96 -0.94
N SER A 214 8.89 -12.78 0.06
CA SER A 214 9.50 -14.10 0.21
C SER A 214 8.43 -15.15 0.50
N TYR A 215 8.60 -16.31 -0.10
CA TYR A 215 7.75 -17.47 0.09
C TYR A 215 8.59 -18.65 0.57
N TYR A 216 8.08 -19.34 1.59
CA TYR A 216 8.68 -20.50 2.20
C TYR A 216 7.63 -21.60 2.25
N SER A 217 8.02 -22.83 1.91
CA SER A 217 7.15 -24.00 1.92
C SER A 217 7.91 -25.22 2.39
N TYR A 218 7.40 -25.87 3.46
CA TYR A 218 8.04 -27.04 4.05
C TYR A 218 7.03 -28.07 4.55
N PRO A 219 7.38 -29.37 4.60
CA PRO A 219 6.54 -30.39 5.22
C PRO A 219 6.30 -30.08 6.70
N ALA A 220 5.07 -30.28 7.19
CA ALA A 220 4.75 -30.05 8.60
C ALA A 220 5.38 -31.09 9.53
N SER A 221 5.81 -32.23 8.99
CA SER A 221 6.51 -33.29 9.72
C SER A 221 7.90 -32.85 10.21
N GLN A 222 8.56 -31.92 9.52
CA GLN A 222 9.84 -31.36 9.95
C GLN A 222 9.59 -30.38 11.10
N LYS A 223 10.19 -30.59 12.27
CA LYS A 223 10.09 -29.61 13.37
C LYS A 223 10.83 -28.33 12.97
N PRO A 224 10.16 -27.17 12.94
CA PRO A 224 10.82 -25.93 12.55
C PRO A 224 11.60 -25.34 13.73
N ASP A 225 12.88 -25.03 13.51
CA ASP A 225 13.75 -24.38 14.51
C ASP A 225 13.50 -22.87 14.64
N TYR A 226 12.61 -22.35 13.79
CA TYR A 226 12.24 -20.94 13.69
C TYR A 226 10.87 -20.63 14.28
N VAL A 227 10.19 -21.59 14.90
CA VAL A 227 8.90 -21.37 15.55
C VAL A 227 9.13 -21.11 17.02
N GLY A 228 8.61 -19.99 17.52
CA GLY A 228 8.73 -19.69 18.94
C GLY A 228 7.69 -20.44 19.78
N TRP A 229 7.75 -20.24 21.10
CA TRP A 229 6.98 -21.03 22.08
C TRP A 229 5.47 -21.00 21.90
N ASP A 230 4.95 -19.97 21.25
CA ASP A 230 3.53 -19.80 20.95
C ASP A 230 3.10 -20.39 19.60
N GLY A 231 3.98 -21.10 18.91
CA GLY A 231 3.68 -21.71 17.61
C GLY A 231 3.76 -20.74 16.43
N ILE A 232 4.15 -19.49 16.66
CA ILE A 232 4.28 -18.47 15.60
C ILE A 232 5.71 -18.47 15.05
N PRO A 233 5.90 -18.48 13.72
CA PRO A 233 7.24 -18.38 13.14
C PRO A 233 7.88 -17.02 13.49
N LEU A 234 9.11 -17.08 13.98
CA LEU A 234 9.94 -15.93 14.34
C LEU A 234 10.37 -15.15 13.10
N PRO A 235 10.76 -13.87 13.26
CA PRO A 235 11.16 -13.06 12.11
C PRO A 235 12.50 -13.52 11.51
N ASP A 236 13.41 -14.12 12.28
CA ASP A 236 14.54 -14.84 11.71
C ASP A 236 14.16 -16.31 11.50
N LEU A 237 14.00 -16.71 10.23
CA LEU A 237 13.61 -18.06 9.88
C LEU A 237 14.81 -19.01 9.78
N LYS A 238 16.04 -18.51 9.63
CA LYS A 238 17.26 -19.34 9.41
C LYS A 238 17.15 -20.38 8.30
N VAL A 239 16.24 -20.19 7.35
CA VAL A 239 16.08 -21.03 6.17
C VAL A 239 15.97 -20.12 4.95
N GLU A 240 16.52 -20.57 3.83
CA GLU A 240 16.38 -19.87 2.57
C GLU A 240 14.94 -19.96 2.03
N PRO A 241 14.40 -18.88 1.44
CA PRO A 241 13.09 -18.89 0.82
C PRO A 241 13.07 -19.78 -0.42
N ALA A 242 11.93 -20.43 -0.64
CA ALA A 242 11.67 -21.15 -1.89
C ALA A 242 11.59 -20.19 -3.07
N GLU A 243 11.01 -19.02 -2.85
CA GLU A 243 10.98 -17.92 -3.82
C GLU A 243 11.21 -16.59 -3.10
N GLN A 244 12.06 -15.74 -3.69
CA GLN A 244 12.28 -14.38 -3.22
C GLN A 244 12.26 -13.43 -4.40
N ILE A 245 11.52 -12.35 -4.25
CA ILE A 245 11.31 -11.38 -5.31
C ILE A 245 11.38 -9.98 -4.70
N GLN A 246 12.25 -9.12 -5.24
CA GLN A 246 12.26 -7.70 -4.92
C GLN A 246 11.34 -6.95 -5.89
N LEU A 247 10.54 -6.01 -5.36
CA LEU A 247 9.50 -5.29 -6.10
C LEU A 247 10.01 -4.72 -7.41
N ASN A 248 11.12 -3.98 -7.38
CA ASN A 248 11.74 -3.41 -8.56
C ASN A 248 13.25 -3.70 -8.57
N ALA A 249 13.61 -4.93 -8.91
CA ALA A 249 14.99 -5.40 -9.04
C ALA A 249 15.71 -4.86 -10.29
N GLN A 250 15.62 -3.56 -10.58
CA GLN A 250 16.35 -2.95 -11.72
C GLN A 250 17.88 -3.02 -11.57
N ALA A 251 18.38 -3.38 -10.39
CA ALA A 251 19.80 -3.49 -10.09
C ALA A 251 20.44 -4.82 -10.53
N ASP A 252 19.67 -5.88 -10.83
CA ASP A 252 20.22 -7.16 -11.28
C ASP A 252 19.97 -7.34 -12.80
N PRO A 253 21.02 -7.23 -13.64
CA PRO A 253 20.91 -7.38 -15.11
C PRO A 253 20.37 -8.75 -15.55
N GLN A 254 20.39 -9.76 -14.68
CA GLN A 254 19.96 -11.13 -14.98
C GLN A 254 18.51 -11.42 -14.58
N GLN A 255 17.89 -10.57 -13.75
CA GLN A 255 16.50 -10.75 -13.34
C GLN A 255 15.56 -9.93 -14.23
N LYS A 256 14.63 -10.60 -14.91
CA LYS A 256 13.56 -9.89 -15.62
C LYS A 256 12.71 -9.15 -14.57
N PRO A 257 12.53 -7.81 -14.70
CA PRO A 257 11.71 -7.07 -13.77
C PRO A 257 10.28 -7.59 -13.81
N ILE A 258 9.66 -7.68 -12.64
CA ILE A 258 8.26 -8.07 -12.49
C ILE A 258 7.39 -7.18 -13.42
N PRO A 259 6.38 -7.74 -14.11
CA PRO A 259 5.43 -6.93 -14.87
C PRO A 259 4.82 -5.81 -14.02
N TYR A 260 4.67 -4.61 -14.60
CA TYR A 260 4.20 -3.42 -13.87
C TYR A 260 2.89 -3.67 -13.11
N GLU A 261 1.93 -4.33 -13.75
CA GLU A 261 0.64 -4.63 -13.13
C GLU A 261 0.77 -5.49 -11.87
N LYS A 262 1.74 -6.40 -11.84
CA LYS A 262 2.03 -7.20 -10.63
C LYS A 262 2.70 -6.34 -9.56
N GLN A 263 3.66 -5.47 -9.92
CA GLN A 263 4.30 -4.52 -9.01
C GLN A 263 3.27 -3.57 -8.36
N PHE A 264 2.38 -3.00 -9.17
CA PHE A 264 1.33 -2.10 -8.69
C PHE A 264 0.37 -2.81 -7.74
N ARG A 265 -0.05 -4.05 -8.04
CA ARG A 265 -0.88 -4.86 -7.14
C ARG A 265 -0.18 -5.15 -5.81
N ILE A 266 1.11 -5.46 -5.83
CA ILE A 266 1.91 -5.65 -4.61
C ILE A 266 1.86 -4.38 -3.76
N ILE A 267 2.10 -3.20 -4.34
CA ILE A 267 2.04 -1.92 -3.64
C ILE A 267 0.66 -1.65 -3.04
N GLN A 268 -0.41 -1.81 -3.82
CA GLN A 268 -1.78 -1.61 -3.31
C GLN A 268 -2.10 -2.53 -2.13
N ALA A 269 -1.60 -3.75 -2.19
CA ALA A 269 -1.85 -4.70 -1.13
C ALA A 269 -0.97 -4.46 0.11
N TYR A 270 0.27 -4.02 -0.09
CA TYR A 270 1.13 -3.52 0.97
C TYR A 270 0.47 -2.35 1.71
N LYS A 271 -0.11 -1.38 0.98
CA LYS A 271 -0.91 -0.30 1.58
C LYS A 271 -2.06 -0.83 2.45
N LYS A 272 -2.80 -1.82 1.96
CA LYS A 272 -3.90 -2.44 2.73
C LYS A 272 -3.40 -3.11 4.00
N VAL A 273 -2.25 -3.77 3.93
CA VAL A 273 -1.59 -4.39 5.09
C VAL A 273 -1.12 -3.32 6.08
N LEU A 274 -0.46 -2.26 5.63
CA LEU A 274 -0.03 -1.15 6.47
C LEU A 274 -1.20 -0.48 7.19
N ARG A 275 -2.34 -0.27 6.52
CA ARG A 275 -3.57 0.24 7.18
C ARG A 275 -4.03 -0.68 8.31
N ALA A 276 -3.91 -2.00 8.13
CA ALA A 276 -4.27 -2.96 9.17
C ALA A 276 -3.29 -2.91 10.35
N VAL A 277 -2.00 -2.75 10.08
CA VAL A 277 -0.96 -2.57 11.12
C VAL A 277 -1.21 -1.25 11.88
N ASP A 278 -1.39 -0.15 11.16
CA ASP A 278 -1.68 1.18 11.72
C ASP A 278 -2.91 1.16 12.63
N ARG A 279 -4.03 0.59 12.16
CA ARG A 279 -5.25 0.45 12.96
C ARG A 279 -5.00 -0.33 14.25
N ARG A 280 -4.30 -1.48 14.16
CA ARG A 280 -3.99 -2.30 15.34
C ARG A 280 -3.05 -1.60 16.31
N MET A 281 -2.08 -0.84 15.80
CA MET A 281 -1.18 -0.05 16.61
C MET A 281 -1.89 1.12 17.30
N ALA A 282 -2.81 1.78 16.61
CA ALA A 282 -3.63 2.84 17.19
C ALA A 282 -4.55 2.30 18.30
N GLU A 283 -5.20 1.15 18.07
CA GLU A 283 -5.99 0.45 19.09
C GLU A 283 -5.12 0.11 20.32
N ALA A 284 -3.94 -0.47 20.10
CA ALA A 284 -3.03 -0.83 21.18
C ALA A 284 -2.55 0.38 21.98
N ALA A 285 -2.25 1.50 21.31
CA ALA A 285 -1.83 2.75 21.93
C ALA A 285 -2.96 3.40 22.75
N ALA A 286 -4.17 3.47 22.20
CA ALA A 286 -5.33 4.02 22.88
C ALA A 286 -5.67 3.24 24.17
N GLU A 287 -5.62 1.91 24.11
CA GLU A 287 -5.85 1.08 25.29
C GLU A 287 -4.68 1.19 26.29
N ALA A 288 -3.43 1.37 25.84
CA ALA A 288 -2.31 1.67 26.75
C ALA A 288 -2.48 3.01 27.50
N GLU A 289 -2.98 4.04 26.81
CA GLU A 289 -3.29 5.34 27.40
C GLU A 289 -4.45 5.23 28.40
N LEU A 290 -5.49 4.46 28.06
CA LEU A 290 -6.60 4.18 28.96
C LEU A 290 -6.12 3.48 30.24
N ASP A 291 -5.32 2.43 30.11
CA ASP A 291 -4.75 1.69 31.24
C ASP A 291 -3.90 2.59 32.15
N ARG A 292 -3.18 3.56 31.56
CA ARG A 292 -2.41 4.56 32.31
C ARG A 292 -3.36 5.49 33.08
N ASN A 293 -4.40 5.99 32.42
CA ASN A 293 -5.33 6.95 33.02
C ASN A 293 -6.15 6.31 34.15
N ILE A 294 -6.58 5.05 34.00
CA ILE A 294 -7.24 4.28 35.07
C ILE A 294 -6.31 4.16 36.27
N ARG A 295 -5.04 3.74 36.05
CA ARG A 295 -4.04 3.64 37.13
C ARG A 295 -3.81 4.97 37.86
N ILE A 296 -3.76 6.09 37.13
CA ILE A 296 -3.61 7.42 37.73
C ILE A 296 -4.84 7.75 38.59
N ASN A 297 -6.05 7.49 38.10
CA ASN A 297 -7.27 7.75 38.86
C ASN A 297 -7.35 6.89 40.11
N ASP A 298 -7.05 5.59 40.04
CA ASP A 298 -7.03 4.70 41.20
C ASP A 298 -6.03 5.19 42.27
N MET A 299 -4.87 5.71 41.85
CA MET A 299 -3.90 6.31 42.76
C MET A 299 -4.40 7.61 43.40
N ILE A 300 -5.08 8.46 42.64
CA ILE A 300 -5.68 9.70 43.16
C ILE A 300 -6.77 9.36 44.17
N ASP A 301 -7.69 8.47 43.83
CA ASP A 301 -8.81 8.05 44.68
C ASP A 301 -8.33 7.41 46.00
N PHE A 302 -7.25 6.64 45.96
CA PHE A 302 -6.61 6.10 47.17
C PHE A 302 -5.95 7.19 48.02
N SER A 303 -5.38 8.23 47.40
CA SER A 303 -4.73 9.33 48.11
C SER A 303 -5.72 10.31 48.77
N THR A 304 -6.92 10.46 48.22
CA THR A 304 -7.99 11.32 48.75
C THR A 304 -8.87 10.63 49.79
N SER A 305 -8.94 9.30 49.80
CA SER A 305 -9.71 8.53 50.82
C SER A 305 -8.91 8.20 52.09
N GLY A 306 -7.62 8.55 52.14
CA GLY A 306 -6.73 8.43 53.30
C GLY A 306 -6.44 9.74 54.05
N MET A 307 -7.10 10.85 53.69
CA MET A 307 -7.14 12.11 54.43
C MET A 307 -8.53 12.33 55.02
#